data_AF-A0A427CA55-F1
#
_entry.id   AF-A0A427CA55-F1
#
_cell.length_a   1.000
_cell.length_b   1.000
_cell.length_c   1.000
_cell.angle_alpha   90.00
_cell.angle_beta   90.00
_cell.angle_gamma   90.00
#
_symmetry.space_group_name_H-M   'P 1'
#
loop_
_entity.id
_entity.type
_entity.pdbx_description
1 polymer ?
#
loop_
_entity_poly.entity_id
_entity_poly.type
_entity_poly.pdbx_seq_one_letter_code
_entity_poly.pdbx_strand_id
1 'polypeptide(L)'
;MTEALYRRAIAVALLAGGVLALGTAFGGVPAALAATLAQPAFALGISWWRRSRTLPKAAVLWKQEVPALLALWGVGAVALALLVAWPLGALHDSGSLAAVLGLSVAVSAALLGVWRTWPLWNEIERSDGSLTRHWRSLAGRDLSAWRGLLVAGLVVVVCALIVLPAWPGLVPDAWRWPLAALVLVGSPLAHFALQRVPPAETLQATAAPVPARDFFDAAAAAQESVPLEPMAQHETVPALFEAARSGRVDRALQLLAAGAD
;
A
#
# COMPACT_ATOMS: atom_id res chain seq x y z
N MET A 1 33.12 -14.97 -10.88
CA MET A 1 32.32 -14.88 -12.12
C MET A 1 30.93 -14.26 -11.89
N THR A 2 30.22 -14.60 -10.81
CA THR A 2 28.88 -14.07 -10.49
C THR A 2 28.84 -12.54 -10.32
N GLU A 3 29.85 -11.96 -9.67
CA GLU A 3 29.87 -10.52 -9.40
C GLU A 3 29.94 -9.64 -10.66
N ALA A 4 30.75 -10.03 -11.64
CA ALA A 4 30.85 -9.33 -12.91
C ALA A 4 29.54 -9.40 -13.72
N LEU A 5 28.81 -10.53 -13.62
CA LEU A 5 27.51 -10.70 -14.26
C LEU A 5 26.45 -9.78 -13.64
N TYR A 6 26.40 -9.70 -12.30
CA TYR A 6 25.51 -8.76 -11.61
C TYR A 6 25.80 -7.31 -11.99
N ARG A 7 27.07 -6.88 -11.96
CA ARG A 7 27.45 -5.50 -12.34
C ARG A 7 27.00 -5.15 -13.75
N ARG A 8 27.20 -6.06 -14.72
CA ARG A 8 26.75 -5.87 -16.10
C ARG A 8 25.23 -5.80 -16.20
N ALA A 9 24.51 -6.72 -15.55
CA ALA A 9 23.05 -6.74 -15.57
C ALA A 9 22.44 -5.46 -14.97
N ILE A 10 22.98 -5.01 -13.83
CA ILE A 10 22.57 -3.76 -13.18
C ILE A 10 22.83 -2.57 -14.11
N ALA A 11 24.04 -2.47 -14.68
CA ALA A 11 24.39 -1.38 -15.60
C ALA A 11 23.48 -1.36 -16.83
N VAL A 12 23.24 -2.50 -17.46
CA VAL A 12 22.35 -2.60 -18.63
C VAL A 12 20.92 -2.21 -18.27
N ALA A 13 20.38 -2.68 -17.14
CA ALA A 13 19.03 -2.35 -16.73
C ALA A 13 18.87 -0.85 -16.42
N LEU A 14 19.80 -0.25 -15.66
CA LEU A 14 19.74 1.18 -15.34
C LEU A 14 19.97 2.06 -16.57
N LEU A 15 20.86 1.67 -17.49
CA LEU A 15 21.07 2.39 -18.74
C LEU A 15 19.85 2.28 -19.66
N ALA A 16 19.26 1.10 -19.82
CA ALA A 16 18.05 0.90 -20.60
C ALA A 16 16.88 1.73 -20.03
N GLY A 17 16.69 1.68 -18.71
CA GLY A 17 15.71 2.51 -18.01
C GLY A 17 15.98 3.99 -18.20
N GLY A 18 17.25 4.41 -18.15
CA GLY A 18 17.64 5.80 -18.36
C GLY A 18 17.37 6.31 -19.77
N VAL A 19 17.70 5.52 -20.80
CA VAL A 19 17.38 5.85 -22.20
C VAL A 19 15.88 5.96 -22.41
N LEU A 20 15.10 5.02 -21.86
CA LEU A 20 13.64 5.05 -21.92
C LEU A 20 13.05 6.26 -21.17
N ALA A 21 13.59 6.61 -20.00
CA ALA A 21 13.19 7.78 -19.23
C ALA A 21 13.45 9.09 -19.99
N LEU A 22 14.56 9.20 -20.72
CA LEU A 22 14.83 10.36 -21.59
C LEU A 22 13.81 10.48 -22.73
N GLY A 23 13.22 9.38 -23.17
CA GLY A 23 12.11 9.38 -24.14
C GLY A 23 10.87 10.14 -23.67
N THR A 24 10.76 10.47 -22.39
CA THR A 24 9.67 11.31 -21.89
C THR A 24 9.74 12.76 -22.40
N ALA A 25 10.92 13.23 -22.84
CA ALA A 25 11.11 14.56 -23.40
C ALA A 25 10.34 14.77 -24.73
N PHE A 26 9.91 13.70 -25.41
CA PHE A 26 9.11 13.82 -26.63
C PHE A 26 7.68 14.32 -26.38
N GLY A 27 7.17 14.21 -25.15
CA GLY A 27 5.79 14.53 -24.80
C GLY A 27 4.76 13.57 -25.41
N GLY A 28 3.49 13.77 -25.06
CA GLY A 28 2.35 13.00 -25.55
C GLY A 28 2.36 11.52 -25.13
N VAL A 29 1.55 10.73 -25.81
CA VAL A 29 1.44 9.28 -25.58
C VAL A 29 2.78 8.54 -25.70
N PRO A 30 3.67 8.84 -26.68
CA PRO A 30 4.98 8.19 -26.76
C PRO A 30 5.83 8.39 -25.50
N ALA A 31 5.77 9.58 -24.88
CA ALA A 31 6.46 9.85 -23.63
C ALA A 31 5.93 8.99 -22.47
N ALA A 32 4.62 8.83 -22.33
CA ALA A 32 4.05 7.95 -21.31
C ALA A 32 4.42 6.48 -21.54
N LEU A 33 4.46 6.01 -22.79
CA LEU A 33 4.92 4.67 -23.12
C LEU A 33 6.39 4.47 -22.73
N ALA A 34 7.24 5.44 -23.05
CA ALA A 34 8.66 5.42 -22.68
C ALA A 34 8.85 5.43 -21.16
N ALA A 35 8.10 6.29 -20.43
CA ALA A 35 8.10 6.32 -18.97
C ALA A 35 7.66 4.99 -18.36
N THR A 36 6.60 4.38 -18.91
CA THR A 36 6.06 3.09 -18.43
C THR A 36 7.08 1.97 -18.65
N LEU A 37 7.72 1.91 -19.81
CA LEU A 37 8.75 0.92 -20.13
C LEU A 37 10.03 1.10 -19.30
N ALA A 38 10.32 2.32 -18.84
CA ALA A 38 11.46 2.58 -17.96
C ALA A 38 11.29 1.94 -16.56
N GLN A 39 10.07 1.85 -16.03
CA GLN A 39 9.85 1.39 -14.66
C GLN A 39 10.32 -0.05 -14.40
N PRO A 40 10.00 -1.06 -15.25
CA PRO A 40 10.53 -2.41 -15.05
C PRO A 40 12.06 -2.46 -15.04
N ALA A 41 12.72 -1.66 -15.89
CA ALA A 41 14.18 -1.62 -15.98
C ALA A 41 14.81 -1.06 -14.70
N PHE A 42 14.24 0.02 -14.14
CA PHE A 42 14.67 0.56 -12.85
C PHE A 42 14.37 -0.39 -11.69
N ALA A 43 13.17 -0.96 -11.60
CA ALA A 43 12.82 -1.92 -10.56
C ALA A 43 13.77 -3.13 -10.52
N LEU A 44 14.09 -3.70 -11.69
CA LEU A 44 15.05 -4.81 -11.83
C LEU A 44 16.48 -4.39 -11.50
N GLY A 45 16.95 -3.25 -12.04
CA GLY A 45 18.29 -2.74 -11.76
C GLY A 45 18.54 -2.51 -10.28
N ILE A 46 17.58 -1.90 -9.58
CA ILE A 46 17.66 -1.64 -8.14
C ILE A 46 17.54 -2.93 -7.32
N SER A 47 16.67 -3.87 -7.71
CA SER A 47 16.50 -5.14 -6.97
C SER A 47 17.73 -6.04 -7.08
N TRP A 48 18.39 -6.09 -8.23
CA TRP A 48 19.67 -6.78 -8.40
C TRP A 48 20.82 -6.09 -7.69
N TRP A 49 20.85 -4.75 -7.68
CA TRP A 49 21.84 -3.99 -6.91
C TRP A 49 21.72 -4.25 -5.41
N ARG A 50 20.48 -4.27 -4.89
CA ARG A 50 20.16 -4.60 -3.50
C ARG A 50 20.24 -6.08 -3.16
N ARG A 51 20.43 -6.95 -4.16
CA ARG A 51 20.42 -8.41 -4.01
C ARG A 51 19.12 -8.96 -3.38
N SER A 52 18.01 -8.24 -3.55
CA SER A 52 16.69 -8.75 -3.12
C SER A 52 16.14 -9.79 -4.08
N ARG A 53 16.59 -9.75 -5.34
CA ARG A 53 16.31 -10.73 -6.38
C ARG A 53 17.55 -11.49 -6.80
N THR A 54 17.34 -12.73 -7.21
CA THR A 54 18.35 -13.49 -7.94
C THR A 54 18.38 -13.06 -9.40
N LEU A 55 19.52 -13.20 -10.10
CA LEU A 55 19.54 -13.01 -11.54
C LEU A 55 18.81 -14.19 -12.22
N PRO A 56 17.65 -13.95 -12.85
CA PRO A 56 16.92 -15.02 -13.52
C PRO A 56 17.62 -15.43 -14.82
N LYS A 57 17.26 -16.60 -15.33
CA LYS A 57 17.54 -16.95 -16.73
C LYS A 57 16.77 -15.99 -17.65
N ALA A 58 17.35 -15.63 -18.79
CA ALA A 58 16.73 -14.69 -19.73
C ALA A 58 15.29 -15.08 -20.12
N ALA A 59 15.01 -16.37 -20.30
CA ALA A 59 13.66 -16.85 -20.61
C ALA A 59 12.63 -16.54 -19.50
N VAL A 60 13.02 -16.60 -18.22
CA VAL A 60 12.14 -16.29 -17.08
C VAL A 60 11.93 -14.78 -16.98
N LEU A 61 13.01 -14.01 -17.14
CA LEU A 61 12.97 -12.55 -17.13
C LEU A 61 11.92 -12.01 -18.11
N TRP A 62 12.01 -12.42 -19.38
CA TRP A 62 11.17 -11.89 -20.45
C TRP A 62 9.75 -12.46 -20.45
N LYS A 63 9.54 -13.68 -19.93
CA LYS A 63 8.20 -14.30 -19.91
C LYS A 63 7.40 -14.02 -18.64
N GLN A 64 8.05 -13.67 -17.52
CA GLN A 64 7.38 -13.57 -16.22
C GLN A 64 7.63 -12.23 -15.54
N GLU A 65 8.89 -11.84 -15.34
CA GLU A 65 9.22 -10.68 -14.50
C GLU A 65 8.93 -9.35 -15.20
N VAL A 66 9.42 -9.17 -16.43
CA VAL A 66 9.19 -7.95 -17.21
C VAL A 66 7.69 -7.74 -17.47
N PRO A 67 6.92 -8.75 -17.93
CA PRO A 67 5.48 -8.58 -18.12
C PRO A 67 4.73 -8.30 -16.82
N ALA A 68 5.12 -8.90 -15.69
CA ALA A 68 4.47 -8.64 -14.40
C ALA A 68 4.70 -7.21 -13.93
N LEU A 69 5.93 -6.71 -14.01
CA LEU A 69 6.26 -5.32 -13.68
C LEU A 69 5.59 -4.34 -14.63
N LEU A 70 5.61 -4.64 -15.93
CA LEU A 70 4.99 -3.79 -16.93
C LEU A 70 3.47 -3.73 -16.76
N ALA A 71 2.83 -4.86 -16.47
CA ALA A 71 1.40 -4.92 -16.18
C ALA A 71 1.07 -4.12 -14.92
N LEU A 72 1.87 -4.26 -13.86
CA LEU A 72 1.65 -3.55 -12.60
C LEU A 72 1.73 -2.03 -12.78
N TRP A 73 2.82 -1.53 -13.36
CA TRP A 73 3.04 -0.10 -13.59
C TRP A 73 2.12 0.48 -14.68
N GLY A 74 1.88 -0.27 -15.74
CA GLY A 74 0.96 0.12 -16.82
C GLY A 74 -0.48 0.22 -16.35
N VAL A 75 -0.98 -0.77 -15.63
CA VAL A 75 -2.34 -0.74 -15.06
C VAL A 75 -2.48 0.38 -14.03
N GLY A 76 -1.47 0.59 -13.17
CA GLY A 76 -1.46 1.69 -12.21
C GLY A 76 -1.55 3.06 -12.89
N ALA A 77 -0.75 3.29 -13.93
CA ALA A 77 -0.74 4.54 -14.67
C ALA A 77 -2.06 4.76 -15.43
N VAL A 78 -2.59 3.73 -16.10
CA VAL A 78 -3.89 3.81 -16.80
C VAL A 78 -5.04 4.07 -15.82
N ALA A 79 -5.07 3.36 -14.69
CA ALA A 79 -6.10 3.56 -13.67
C ALA A 79 -6.05 4.99 -13.12
N LEU A 80 -4.86 5.52 -12.84
CA LEU A 80 -4.69 6.90 -12.41
C LEU A 80 -5.15 7.88 -13.49
N ALA A 81 -4.72 7.69 -14.74
CA ALA A 81 -5.10 8.54 -15.87
C ALA A 81 -6.61 8.61 -16.04
N LEU A 82 -7.30 7.46 -16.01
CA LEU A 82 -8.76 7.39 -16.11
C LEU A 82 -9.44 8.11 -14.94
N LEU A 83 -8.94 7.91 -13.72
CA LEU A 83 -9.51 8.50 -12.51
C LEU A 83 -9.38 10.03 -12.49
N VAL A 84 -8.25 10.56 -12.95
CA VAL A 84 -8.01 12.00 -13.02
C VAL A 84 -8.50 12.62 -14.33
N ALA A 85 -8.99 11.82 -15.30
CA ALA A 85 -9.15 12.31 -16.65
C ALA A 85 -10.11 13.50 -16.77
N TRP A 86 -11.30 13.32 -16.19
CA TRP A 86 -12.32 14.36 -16.14
C TRP A 86 -11.90 15.56 -15.26
N PRO A 87 -11.53 15.41 -13.97
CA PRO A 87 -11.25 16.56 -13.13
C PRO A 87 -10.00 17.32 -13.55
N LEU A 88 -8.97 16.65 -14.09
CA LEU A 88 -7.76 17.30 -14.59
C LEU A 88 -8.04 18.09 -15.88
N GLY A 89 -8.83 17.53 -16.80
CA GLY A 89 -9.27 18.27 -18.00
C GLY A 89 -10.14 19.48 -17.64
N ALA A 90 -11.14 19.29 -16.78
CA ALA A 90 -11.98 20.38 -16.31
C ALA A 90 -11.19 21.49 -15.58
N LEU A 91 -10.17 21.10 -14.80
CA LEU A 91 -9.31 22.06 -14.10
C LEU A 91 -8.43 22.84 -15.08
N HIS A 92 -7.85 22.16 -16.07
CA HIS A 92 -7.02 22.77 -17.11
C HIS A 92 -7.83 23.78 -17.94
N ASP A 93 -9.08 23.46 -18.29
CA ASP A 93 -9.89 24.30 -19.18
C ASP A 93 -10.61 25.44 -18.45
N SER A 94 -11.02 25.25 -17.19
CA SER A 94 -11.90 26.19 -16.47
C SER A 94 -11.32 26.77 -15.18
N GLY A 95 -10.29 26.16 -14.59
CA GLY A 95 -9.76 26.56 -13.28
C GLY A 95 -10.76 26.42 -12.12
N SER A 96 -11.86 25.67 -12.29
CA SER A 96 -12.98 25.66 -11.33
C SER A 96 -12.68 24.96 -10.00
N LEU A 97 -13.29 25.46 -8.92
CA LEU A 97 -13.18 24.84 -7.58
C LEU A 97 -13.71 23.39 -7.56
N ALA A 98 -14.80 23.13 -8.29
CA ALA A 98 -15.36 21.78 -8.39
C ALA A 98 -14.37 20.79 -9.01
N ALA A 99 -13.60 21.22 -10.01
CA ALA A 99 -12.56 20.39 -10.62
C ALA A 99 -11.39 20.13 -9.68
N VAL A 100 -10.97 21.12 -8.87
CA VAL A 100 -9.95 20.94 -7.82
C VAL A 100 -10.41 19.89 -6.79
N LEU A 101 -11.66 20.00 -6.31
CA LEU A 101 -12.24 19.04 -5.37
C LEU A 101 -12.34 17.64 -6.00
N GLY A 102 -12.80 17.55 -7.25
CA GLY A 102 -12.84 16.30 -8.01
C GLY A 102 -11.46 15.65 -8.15
N LEU A 103 -10.43 16.45 -8.44
CA LEU A 103 -9.06 15.98 -8.56
C LEU A 103 -8.51 15.50 -7.20
N SER A 104 -8.80 16.22 -6.12
CA SER A 104 -8.42 15.82 -4.77
C SER A 104 -9.06 14.48 -4.37
N VAL A 105 -10.35 14.28 -4.66
CA VAL A 105 -11.05 13.01 -4.42
C VAL A 105 -10.46 11.90 -5.29
N ALA A 106 -10.19 12.16 -6.57
CA ALA A 106 -9.54 11.22 -7.48
C ALA A 106 -8.18 10.76 -6.95
N VAL A 107 -7.29 11.70 -6.58
CA VAL A 107 -5.97 11.37 -6.03
C VAL A 107 -6.10 10.62 -4.69
N SER A 108 -7.05 11.01 -3.84
CA SER A 108 -7.31 10.31 -2.57
C SER A 108 -7.80 8.87 -2.80
N ALA A 109 -8.67 8.65 -3.78
CA ALA A 109 -9.14 7.32 -4.15
C ALA A 109 -8.01 6.45 -4.75
N ALA A 110 -7.13 7.03 -5.58
CA ALA A 110 -5.93 6.34 -6.04
C ALA A 110 -5.03 5.94 -4.87
N LEU A 111 -4.78 6.87 -3.94
CA LEU A 111 -3.96 6.62 -2.75
C LEU A 111 -4.56 5.51 -1.89
N LEU A 112 -5.88 5.51 -1.65
CA LEU A 112 -6.57 4.47 -0.90
C LEU A 112 -6.51 3.11 -1.63
N GLY A 113 -6.73 3.08 -2.94
CA GLY A 113 -6.67 1.85 -3.73
C GLY A 113 -5.27 1.22 -3.73
N VAL A 114 -4.24 2.05 -3.88
CA VAL A 114 -2.85 1.59 -3.80
C VAL A 114 -2.49 1.21 -2.37
N TRP A 115 -2.89 1.98 -1.37
CA TRP A 115 -2.66 1.64 0.04
C TRP A 115 -3.30 0.29 0.37
N ARG A 116 -4.52 0.01 -0.10
CA ARG A 116 -5.18 -1.27 0.14
C ARG A 116 -4.51 -2.47 -0.55
N THR A 117 -3.71 -2.21 -1.57
CA THR A 117 -2.94 -3.21 -2.33
C THR A 117 -1.43 -3.10 -2.09
N TRP A 118 -0.98 -2.33 -1.10
CA TRP A 118 0.43 -1.98 -0.91
C TRP A 118 1.39 -3.19 -0.83
N PRO A 119 1.04 -4.34 -0.22
CA PRO A 119 1.97 -5.46 -0.17
C PRO A 119 2.23 -6.06 -1.56
N LEU A 120 1.27 -5.99 -2.47
CA LEU A 120 1.41 -6.48 -3.84
C LEU A 120 2.51 -5.71 -4.57
N TRP A 121 2.43 -4.37 -4.53
CA TRP A 121 3.43 -3.47 -5.12
C TRP A 121 4.81 -3.72 -4.53
N ASN A 122 4.87 -3.77 -3.20
CA ASN A 122 6.10 -3.93 -2.45
C ASN A 122 6.81 -5.26 -2.77
N GLU A 123 6.07 -6.33 -3.00
CA GLU A 123 6.64 -7.65 -3.27
C GLU A 123 7.01 -7.91 -4.71
N ILE A 124 6.17 -7.50 -5.66
CA ILE A 124 6.50 -7.61 -7.08
C ILE A 124 7.70 -6.74 -7.42
N GLU A 125 8.00 -5.70 -6.63
CA GLU A 125 9.25 -4.93 -6.77
C GLU A 125 10.49 -5.73 -6.34
N ARG A 126 10.40 -6.49 -5.23
CA ARG A 126 11.59 -7.03 -4.56
C ARG A 126 11.84 -8.53 -4.75
N SER A 127 10.80 -9.31 -5.02
CA SER A 127 10.79 -10.77 -4.89
C SER A 127 10.66 -11.44 -6.25
N ASP A 128 11.30 -12.59 -6.40
CA ASP A 128 11.16 -13.42 -7.58
C ASP A 128 9.78 -14.12 -7.57
N GLY A 129 9.20 -14.36 -8.75
CA GLY A 129 7.97 -15.15 -8.90
C GLY A 129 6.90 -14.49 -9.76
N SER A 130 5.83 -15.25 -10.04
CA SER A 130 4.75 -14.80 -10.93
C SER A 130 3.79 -13.85 -10.24
N LEU A 131 3.17 -12.95 -11.02
CA LEU A 131 2.12 -12.04 -10.56
C LEU A 131 0.98 -12.77 -9.83
N THR A 132 0.54 -13.90 -10.37
CA THR A 132 -0.55 -14.71 -9.79
C THR A 132 -0.20 -15.24 -8.40
N ARG A 133 1.07 -15.58 -8.14
CA ARG A 133 1.52 -16.03 -6.82
C ARG A 133 1.40 -14.90 -5.80
N HIS A 134 1.94 -13.73 -6.15
CA HIS A 134 1.90 -12.53 -5.29
C HIS A 134 0.47 -12.08 -5.00
N TRP A 135 -0.42 -12.16 -6.00
CA TRP A 135 -1.83 -11.85 -5.83
C TRP A 135 -2.52 -12.79 -4.82
N ARG A 136 -2.31 -14.11 -4.95
CA ARG A 136 -2.90 -15.08 -4.02
C ARG A 136 -2.40 -14.92 -2.59
N SER A 137 -1.13 -14.54 -2.40
CA SER A 137 -0.58 -14.31 -1.06
C SER A 137 -1.13 -13.07 -0.35
N LEU A 138 -1.75 -12.14 -1.09
CA LEU A 138 -2.28 -10.90 -0.53
C LEU A 138 -3.37 -11.14 0.53
N ALA A 139 -4.17 -12.21 0.37
CA ALA A 139 -5.26 -12.54 1.29
C ALA A 139 -4.79 -12.93 2.71
N GLY A 140 -3.53 -13.37 2.85
CA GLY A 140 -2.95 -13.79 4.13
C GLY A 140 -2.08 -12.74 4.82
N ARG A 141 -2.11 -11.48 4.37
CA ARG A 141 -1.21 -10.42 4.83
C ARG A 141 -1.91 -9.36 5.67
N ASP A 142 -1.16 -8.76 6.59
CA ASP A 142 -1.62 -7.54 7.24
C ASP A 142 -1.51 -6.35 6.27
N LEU A 143 -2.64 -5.69 6.08
CA LEU A 143 -2.86 -4.59 5.14
C LEU A 143 -2.91 -3.25 5.86
N SER A 144 -3.05 -3.26 7.19
CA SER A 144 -3.30 -2.08 8.03
C SER A 144 -2.04 -1.28 8.40
N ALA A 145 -0.87 -1.77 8.02
CA ALA A 145 0.38 -1.13 8.38
C ALA A 145 0.52 0.28 7.77
N TRP A 146 0.84 1.27 8.62
CA TRP A 146 1.06 2.68 8.25
C TRP A 146 2.11 2.88 7.15
N ARG A 147 3.11 1.99 7.07
CA ARG A 147 4.11 1.98 5.99
C ARG A 147 3.52 1.82 4.59
N GLY A 148 2.32 1.23 4.49
CA GLY A 148 1.60 1.11 3.23
C GLY A 148 1.23 2.46 2.63
N LEU A 149 1.06 3.50 3.45
CA LEU A 149 0.78 4.85 2.96
C LEU A 149 1.98 5.45 2.22
N LEU A 150 3.21 5.23 2.74
CA LEU A 150 4.44 5.65 2.06
C LEU A 150 4.59 4.94 0.70
N VAL A 151 4.33 3.64 0.66
CA VAL A 151 4.32 2.86 -0.60
C VAL A 151 3.29 3.43 -1.58
N ALA A 152 2.08 3.73 -1.09
CA ALA A 152 1.03 4.28 -1.91
C ALA A 152 1.39 5.66 -2.49
N GLY A 153 1.95 6.54 -1.68
CA GLY A 153 2.42 7.85 -2.13
C GLY A 153 3.48 7.74 -3.23
N LEU A 154 4.49 6.88 -3.04
CA LEU A 154 5.55 6.67 -4.03
C LEU A 154 5.01 6.13 -5.36
N VAL A 155 4.11 5.14 -5.31
CA VAL A 155 3.49 4.58 -6.51
C VAL A 155 2.64 5.62 -7.24
N VAL A 156 1.81 6.39 -6.51
CA VAL A 156 0.98 7.44 -7.12
C VAL A 156 1.85 8.52 -7.76
N VAL A 157 2.96 8.92 -7.13
CA VAL A 157 3.92 9.88 -7.70
C VAL A 157 4.54 9.35 -9.00
N VAL A 158 5.00 8.09 -9.01
CA VAL A 158 5.57 7.49 -10.23
C VAL A 158 4.51 7.36 -11.33
N CYS A 159 3.29 6.94 -11.01
CA CYS A 159 2.18 6.91 -11.96
C CYS A 159 1.87 8.31 -12.49
N ALA A 160 1.89 9.35 -11.65
CA ALA A 160 1.69 10.73 -12.08
C ALA A 160 2.79 11.18 -13.04
N LEU A 161 4.07 10.84 -12.77
CA LEU A 161 5.20 11.11 -13.67
C LEU A 161 5.07 10.40 -15.03
N ILE A 162 4.39 9.25 -15.09
CA ILE A 162 4.08 8.56 -16.35
C ILE A 162 2.97 9.28 -17.11
N VAL A 163 1.92 9.72 -16.42
CA VAL A 163 0.71 10.31 -17.04
C VAL A 163 0.93 11.75 -17.48
N LEU A 164 1.65 12.54 -16.68
CA LEU A 164 1.86 13.97 -16.89
C LEU A 164 2.36 14.34 -18.30
N PRO A 165 3.40 13.69 -18.88
CA PRO A 165 3.88 14.06 -20.21
C PRO A 165 2.89 13.71 -21.32
N ALA A 166 1.95 12.78 -21.09
CA ALA A 166 0.91 12.44 -22.06
C ALA A 166 -0.30 13.38 -22.03
N TRP A 167 -0.45 14.19 -20.98
CA TRP A 167 -1.59 15.09 -20.86
C TRP A 167 -1.44 16.28 -21.82
N PRO A 168 -2.38 16.49 -22.75
CA PRO A 168 -2.26 17.55 -23.74
C PRO A 168 -2.34 18.93 -23.06
N GLY A 169 -1.44 19.84 -23.46
CA GLY A 169 -1.43 21.24 -22.99
C GLY A 169 -0.91 21.47 -21.57
N LEU A 170 -0.70 20.40 -20.77
CA LEU A 170 -0.36 20.55 -19.36
C LEU A 170 1.12 20.86 -19.11
N VAL A 171 2.03 20.28 -19.92
CA VAL A 171 3.49 20.46 -19.78
C VAL A 171 3.99 21.33 -20.93
N PRO A 172 4.43 22.57 -20.67
CA PRO A 172 5.04 23.40 -21.70
C PRO A 172 6.32 22.77 -22.25
N ASP A 173 6.68 23.08 -23.49
CA ASP A 173 7.84 22.48 -24.17
C ASP A 173 9.16 22.68 -23.40
N ALA A 174 9.32 23.84 -22.75
CA ALA A 174 10.46 24.15 -21.90
C ALA A 174 10.62 23.21 -20.69
N TRP A 175 9.52 22.59 -20.22
CA TRP A 175 9.51 21.71 -19.06
C TRP A 175 9.68 20.23 -19.41
N ARG A 176 9.68 19.85 -20.70
CA ARG A 176 9.81 18.45 -21.12
C ARG A 176 11.13 17.82 -20.70
N TRP A 177 12.24 18.54 -20.85
CA TRP A 177 13.56 18.06 -20.42
C TRP A 177 13.74 18.03 -18.89
N PRO A 178 13.35 19.09 -18.15
CA PRO A 178 13.28 19.00 -16.68
C PRO A 178 12.43 17.83 -16.18
N LEU A 179 11.27 17.58 -16.79
CA LEU A 179 10.42 16.44 -16.45
C LEU A 179 11.11 15.12 -16.77
N ALA A 180 11.79 15.01 -17.92
CA ALA A 180 12.57 13.82 -18.25
C ALA A 180 13.72 13.56 -17.27
N ALA A 181 14.40 14.61 -16.82
CA ALA A 181 15.41 14.51 -15.76
C ALA A 181 14.78 14.05 -14.42
N LEU A 182 13.58 14.56 -14.10
CA LEU A 182 12.83 14.14 -12.92
C LEU A 182 12.41 12.67 -13.00
N VAL A 183 11.99 12.16 -14.16
CA VAL A 183 11.70 10.72 -14.35
C VAL A 183 12.99 9.91 -14.24
N LEU A 184 14.06 10.34 -14.90
CA LEU A 184 15.36 9.68 -14.93
C LEU A 184 15.96 9.47 -13.53
N VAL A 185 15.85 10.48 -12.65
CA VAL A 185 16.41 10.43 -11.29
C VAL A 185 15.37 10.01 -10.25
N GLY A 186 14.14 10.51 -10.37
CA GLY A 186 13.06 10.27 -9.43
C GLY A 186 12.56 8.82 -9.44
N SER A 187 12.41 8.19 -10.61
CA SER A 187 11.98 6.79 -10.70
C SER A 187 12.93 5.83 -9.97
N PRO A 188 14.25 5.78 -10.23
CA PRO A 188 15.13 4.86 -9.51
C PRO A 188 15.20 5.15 -8.00
N LEU A 189 15.09 6.40 -7.57
CA LEU A 189 14.99 6.76 -6.15
C LEU A 189 13.69 6.24 -5.52
N ALA A 190 12.56 6.36 -6.21
CA ALA A 190 11.27 5.84 -5.76
C ALA A 190 11.29 4.30 -5.66
N HIS A 191 11.81 3.60 -6.66
CA HIS A 191 12.00 2.14 -6.61
C HIS A 191 12.93 1.72 -5.48
N PHE A 192 14.01 2.46 -5.25
CA PHE A 192 14.89 2.21 -4.11
C PHE A 192 14.15 2.36 -2.78
N ALA A 193 13.39 3.45 -2.60
CA ALA A 193 12.61 3.68 -1.39
C ALA A 193 11.56 2.58 -1.18
N LEU A 194 10.80 2.21 -2.23
CA LEU A 194 9.83 1.11 -2.22
C LEU A 194 10.48 -0.20 -1.77
N GLN A 195 11.61 -0.56 -2.38
CA GLN A 195 12.28 -1.83 -2.09
C GLN A 195 12.92 -1.88 -0.69
N ARG A 196 13.17 -0.73 -0.04
CA ARG A 196 13.62 -0.68 1.36
C ARG A 196 12.51 -0.89 2.38
N VAL A 197 11.24 -0.68 2.03
CA VAL A 197 10.13 -0.92 2.95
C VAL A 197 10.09 -2.41 3.30
N PRO A 198 10.12 -2.83 4.57
CA PRO A 198 10.12 -4.25 4.88
C PRO A 198 8.81 -4.92 4.40
N PRO A 199 8.85 -6.22 4.06
CA PRO A 199 7.66 -6.94 3.57
C PRO A 199 6.53 -6.90 4.60
N ALA A 200 5.30 -7.03 4.10
CA ALA A 200 4.13 -7.13 4.98
C ALA A 200 4.18 -8.45 5.75
N GLU A 201 3.82 -8.38 7.03
CA GLU A 201 3.74 -9.54 7.90
C GLU A 201 2.57 -10.44 7.46
N THR A 202 2.72 -11.74 7.66
CA THR A 202 1.62 -12.69 7.47
C THR A 202 0.70 -12.61 8.69
N LEU A 203 -0.62 -12.67 8.48
CA LEU A 203 -1.60 -12.59 9.56
C LEU A 203 -1.40 -13.70 10.62
N GLN A 204 -0.83 -14.84 10.22
CA GLN A 204 -0.45 -15.92 11.13
C GLN A 204 0.72 -15.57 12.06
N ALA A 205 1.61 -14.66 11.67
CA ALA A 205 2.71 -14.20 12.51
C ALA A 205 2.25 -13.19 13.58
N THR A 206 1.19 -12.41 13.29
CA THR A 206 0.61 -11.44 14.22
C THR A 206 -0.27 -12.10 15.28
N ALA A 207 -0.84 -13.26 14.98
CA ALA A 207 -1.44 -14.13 15.98
C ALA A 207 -0.32 -14.82 16.78
N ALA A 208 0.30 -14.08 17.72
CA ALA A 208 1.07 -14.72 18.77
C ALA A 208 0.17 -15.81 19.38
N PRO A 209 0.64 -17.06 19.51
CA PRO A 209 -0.16 -18.11 20.12
C PRO A 209 -0.35 -17.73 21.59
N VAL A 210 -1.47 -17.09 21.91
CA VAL A 210 -1.95 -17.00 23.27
C VAL A 210 -2.24 -18.45 23.66
N PRO A 211 -1.50 -19.03 24.62
CA PRO A 211 -1.80 -20.36 25.10
C PRO A 211 -3.29 -20.41 25.45
N ALA A 212 -4.03 -21.42 24.99
CA ALA A 212 -5.46 -21.52 25.26
C ALA A 212 -5.79 -21.34 26.75
N ARG A 213 -4.85 -21.73 27.62
CA ARG A 213 -4.85 -21.51 29.07
C ARG A 213 -5.05 -20.05 29.45
N ASP A 214 -4.30 -19.12 28.86
CA ASP A 214 -4.39 -17.68 29.17
C ASP A 214 -5.73 -17.07 28.72
N PHE A 215 -6.36 -17.63 27.68
CA PHE A 215 -7.67 -17.19 27.21
C PHE A 215 -8.80 -17.66 28.13
N PHE A 216 -8.73 -18.91 28.60
CA PHE A 216 -9.67 -19.44 29.59
C PHE A 216 -9.47 -18.80 30.97
N ASP A 217 -8.23 -18.52 31.36
CA ASP A 217 -7.90 -17.86 32.62
C ASP A 217 -8.33 -16.38 32.61
N ALA A 218 -8.17 -15.66 31.49
CA ALA A 218 -8.67 -14.29 31.34
C ALA A 218 -10.21 -14.21 31.28
N ALA A 219 -10.86 -15.19 30.63
CA ALA A 219 -12.32 -15.29 30.63
C ALA A 219 -12.87 -15.68 32.01
N ALA A 220 -12.19 -16.58 32.73
CA ALA A 220 -12.55 -16.95 34.09
C ALA A 220 -12.35 -15.79 35.08
N ALA A 221 -11.26 -15.03 34.96
CA ALA A 221 -11.00 -13.85 35.78
C ALA A 221 -12.01 -12.72 35.53
N ALA A 222 -12.53 -12.57 34.30
CA ALA A 222 -13.62 -11.65 34.00
C ALA A 222 -14.97 -12.09 34.59
N GLN A 223 -15.11 -13.38 34.94
CA GLN A 223 -16.32 -14.00 35.45
C GLN A 223 -16.31 -14.17 36.98
N GLU A 224 -15.17 -13.89 37.62
CA GLU A 224 -15.01 -13.88 39.08
C GLU A 224 -15.62 -12.58 39.64
N SER A 225 -16.95 -12.52 39.60
CA SER A 225 -17.73 -11.50 40.29
C SER A 225 -17.47 -11.60 41.80
N VAL A 226 -16.88 -10.54 42.37
CA VAL A 226 -16.63 -10.42 43.82
C VAL A 226 -17.93 -10.72 44.58
N PRO A 227 -17.94 -11.69 45.51
CA PRO A 227 -19.13 -12.01 46.31
C PRO A 227 -19.67 -10.78 47.02
N LEU A 228 -21.00 -10.63 47.06
CA LEU A 228 -21.66 -9.58 47.83
C LEU A 228 -21.24 -9.70 49.31
N GLU A 229 -20.80 -8.60 49.91
CA GLU A 229 -20.65 -8.55 51.37
C GLU A 229 -22.01 -8.85 52.03
N PRO A 230 -22.04 -9.53 53.20
CA PRO A 230 -23.28 -9.81 53.89
C PRO A 230 -23.96 -8.50 54.30
N MET A 231 -25.09 -8.18 53.67
CA MET A 231 -25.91 -7.01 53.98
C MET A 231 -27.17 -7.43 54.75
N ALA A 232 -27.65 -6.57 55.64
CA ALA A 232 -28.92 -6.81 56.31
C ALA A 232 -30.09 -6.70 55.30
N GLN A 233 -31.14 -7.51 55.48
CA GLN A 233 -32.28 -7.56 54.54
C GLN A 233 -32.97 -6.21 54.30
N HIS A 234 -32.89 -5.27 55.23
CA HIS A 234 -33.46 -3.93 55.07
C HIS A 234 -32.60 -2.99 54.19
N GLU A 235 -31.35 -3.35 53.89
CA GLU A 235 -30.42 -2.56 53.07
C GLU A 235 -30.32 -3.04 51.62
N THR A 236 -30.85 -4.23 51.31
CA THR A 236 -30.75 -4.84 49.97
C THR A 236 -31.60 -4.12 48.93
N VAL A 237 -32.81 -3.66 49.29
CA VAL A 237 -33.74 -2.97 48.38
C VAL A 237 -33.21 -1.58 47.97
N PRO A 238 -32.73 -0.71 48.89
CA PRO A 238 -32.08 0.55 48.49
C PRO A 238 -30.86 0.35 47.60
N ALA A 239 -30.04 -0.67 47.89
CA ALA A 239 -28.84 -0.99 47.12
C ALA A 239 -29.17 -1.48 45.70
N LEU A 240 -30.25 -2.25 45.54
CA LEU A 240 -30.76 -2.68 44.23
C LEU A 240 -31.19 -1.47 43.40
N PHE A 241 -31.92 -0.54 44.01
CA PHE A 241 -32.40 0.66 43.32
C PHE A 241 -31.25 1.58 42.89
N GLU A 242 -30.21 1.72 43.73
CA GLU A 242 -29.00 2.46 43.40
C GLU A 242 -28.20 1.78 42.27
N ALA A 243 -28.07 0.46 42.31
CA ALA A 243 -27.40 -0.31 41.27
C ALA A 243 -28.12 -0.18 39.92
N ALA A 244 -29.44 -0.25 39.91
CA ALA A 244 -30.26 -0.05 38.71
C ALA A 244 -30.12 1.38 38.16
N ARG A 245 -30.17 2.40 39.03
CA ARG A 245 -30.03 3.81 38.63
C ARG A 245 -28.63 4.15 38.12
N SER A 246 -27.59 3.51 38.64
CA SER A 246 -26.19 3.73 38.24
C SER A 246 -25.75 2.88 37.03
N GLY A 247 -26.66 2.07 36.46
CA GLY A 247 -26.36 1.22 35.29
C GLY A 247 -25.46 0.02 35.61
N ARG A 248 -25.31 -0.35 36.90
CA ARG A 248 -24.50 -1.49 37.35
C ARG A 248 -25.34 -2.78 37.33
N VAL A 249 -25.60 -3.27 36.12
CA VAL A 249 -26.50 -4.41 35.85
C VAL A 249 -26.07 -5.68 36.59
N ASP A 250 -24.78 -6.01 36.61
CA ASP A 250 -24.28 -7.23 37.26
C ASP A 250 -24.52 -7.20 38.78
N ARG A 251 -24.37 -6.03 39.41
CA ARG A 251 -24.63 -5.83 40.85
C ARG A 251 -26.12 -5.97 41.17
N ALA A 252 -26.99 -5.45 40.30
CA ALA A 252 -28.43 -5.57 40.45
C ALA A 252 -28.91 -7.02 40.33
N LEU A 253 -28.38 -7.77 39.36
CA LEU A 253 -28.69 -9.19 39.19
C LEU A 253 -28.22 -10.04 40.38
N GLN A 254 -27.08 -9.72 40.97
CA GLN A 254 -26.60 -10.39 42.19
C GLN A 254 -27.51 -10.12 43.39
N LEU A 255 -27.99 -8.89 43.57
CA LEU A 255 -28.90 -8.53 44.67
C LEU A 255 -30.27 -9.22 44.51
N LEU A 256 -30.78 -9.33 43.28
CA LEU A 256 -31.98 -10.13 42.98
C LEU A 256 -31.77 -11.62 43.27
N ALA A 257 -30.62 -12.19 42.89
CA ALA A 257 -30.28 -13.59 43.19
C ALA A 257 -30.12 -13.84 44.69
N ALA A 258 -29.73 -12.82 45.46
CA ALA A 258 -29.67 -12.84 46.92
C ALA A 258 -31.04 -12.63 47.61
N GLY A 259 -32.12 -12.47 46.84
CA GLY A 259 -33.49 -12.35 47.35
C GLY A 259 -33.93 -10.93 47.71
N ALA A 260 -33.30 -9.90 47.14
CA ALA A 260 -33.87 -8.57 47.13
C ALA A 260 -35.07 -8.53 46.16
N ASP A 261 -36.21 -7.98 46.59
CA ASP A 261 -37.43 -7.81 45.79
C ASP A 261 -37.82 -6.32 45.76
#